data_AF-Q93EF8-F1
#
_entry.id   AF-Q93EF8-F1
#
_cell.length_a   1.000
_cell.length_b   1.000
_cell.length_c   1.000
_cell.angle_alpha   90.00
_cell.angle_beta   90.00
_cell.angle_gamma   90.00
#
_symmetry.space_group_name_H-M   'P 1'
#
loop_
_entity.id
_entity.type
_entity.pdbx_description
1 polymer ?
#
loop_
_entity_poly.entity_id
_entity_poly.type
_entity_poly.pdbx_seq_one_letter_code
_entity_poly.pdbx_strand_id
1 'polypeptide(L)'
;GDPLVLHNEIEQIKQLIQSDIPIFGICLGHQLLSIAHGFPTYKLKFGHQGSNHPIKNLQSGAVEITAQNHNYCVPESIAQIATITHRNLFDIR
;
A
#
# COMPACT_ATOMS: atom_id res chain seq x y z
N GLY A 1 -5.14 -10.69 6.26
CA GLY A 1 -4.24 -11.85 6.20
C GLY A 1 -2.88 -11.40 5.70
N ASP A 2 -1.93 -12.33 5.56
CA ASP A 2 -0.65 -12.06 4.91
C ASP A 2 -0.84 -11.96 3.39
N PRO A 3 -0.54 -10.84 2.73
CA PRO A 3 -0.70 -10.72 1.29
C PRO A 3 0.23 -11.63 0.48
N LEU A 4 1.37 -12.06 1.04
CA LEU A 4 2.38 -12.83 0.31
C LEU A 4 1.94 -14.25 -0.02
N VAL A 5 0.88 -14.77 0.61
CA VAL A 5 0.34 -16.11 0.33
C VAL A 5 -0.58 -16.15 -0.90
N LEU A 6 -0.97 -14.99 -1.43
CA LEU A 6 -1.90 -14.85 -2.56
C LEU A 6 -1.17 -14.95 -3.90
N HIS A 7 -0.44 -16.07 -4.10
CA HIS A 7 0.45 -16.25 -5.25
C HIS A 7 -0.28 -16.14 -6.60
N ASN A 8 -1.48 -16.72 -6.71
CA ASN A 8 -2.25 -16.72 -7.95
C ASN A 8 -2.71 -15.30 -8.32
N GLU A 9 -3.17 -14.54 -7.32
CA GLU A 9 -3.63 -13.17 -7.47
C GLU A 9 -2.47 -12.24 -7.85
N ILE A 10 -1.29 -12.44 -7.26
CA ILE A 10 -0.08 -11.69 -7.60
C ILE A 10 0.29 -11.91 -9.08
N GLU A 11 0.26 -13.15 -9.57
CA GLU A 11 0.57 -13.44 -10.98
C GLU A 11 -0.47 -12.85 -11.94
N GLN A 12 -1.76 -12.87 -11.59
CA GLN A 12 -2.80 -12.22 -12.37
C GLN A 12 -2.60 -10.70 -12.41
N ILE A 13 -2.24 -10.07 -11.30
CA ILE A 13 -1.98 -8.64 -11.24
C ILE A 13 -0.77 -8.26 -12.10
N LYS A 14 0.29 -9.09 -12.13
CA LYS A 14 1.43 -8.87 -13.05
C LYS A 14 1.00 -8.85 -14.52
N GLN A 15 0.08 -9.74 -14.91
CA GLN A 15 -0.48 -9.74 -16.28
C GLN A 15 -1.31 -8.50 -16.55
N LEU A 16 -2.11 -8.05 -15.57
CA LEU A 16 -2.92 -6.83 -15.70
C LEU A 16 -2.03 -5.57 -15.81
N ILE A 17 -0.92 -5.50 -15.08
CA ILE A 17 0.02 -4.38 -15.19
C ILE A 17 0.61 -4.27 -16.61
N GLN A 18 0.72 -5.38 -17.35
CA GLN A 18 1.21 -5.40 -18.72
C GLN A 18 0.15 -5.00 -19.76
N SER A 19 -1.14 -4.89 -19.39
CA SER A 19 -2.23 -4.66 -20.34
C SER A 19 -2.52 -3.17 -20.63
N ASP A 20 -1.75 -2.25 -20.04
CA ASP A 20 -1.90 -0.79 -20.18
C ASP A 20 -3.30 -0.26 -19.79
N ILE A 21 -4.02 -1.02 -18.95
CA ILE A 21 -5.29 -0.60 -18.36
C ILE A 21 -5.00 0.07 -17.01
N PRO A 22 -5.60 1.24 -16.70
CA PRO A 22 -5.46 1.86 -15.39
C PRO A 22 -5.96 0.97 -14.25
N ILE A 23 -5.15 0.78 -13.21
CA ILE A 23 -5.48 -0.04 -12.04
C ILE A 23 -5.47 0.81 -10.78
N PHE A 24 -6.46 0.61 -9.90
CA PHE A 24 -6.53 1.24 -8.59
C PHE A 24 -6.70 0.19 -7.48
N GLY A 25 -5.76 0.14 -6.55
CA GLY A 25 -5.75 -0.82 -5.44
C GLY A 25 -6.04 -0.16 -4.10
N ILE A 26 -6.95 -0.73 -3.31
CA ILE A 26 -7.32 -0.25 -1.96
C ILE A 26 -6.92 -1.29 -0.92
N CYS A 27 -6.27 -0.87 0.17
CA CYS A 27 -5.84 -1.73 1.28
C CYS A 27 -5.04 -2.96 0.78
N LEU A 28 -5.65 -4.15 0.74
CA LEU A 28 -5.03 -5.36 0.20
C LEU A 28 -4.65 -5.19 -1.27
N GLY A 29 -5.47 -4.50 -2.08
CA GLY A 29 -5.13 -4.24 -3.49
C GLY A 29 -3.87 -3.39 -3.64
N HIS A 30 -3.67 -2.40 -2.77
CA HIS A 30 -2.45 -1.59 -2.73
C HIS A 30 -1.22 -2.45 -2.38
N GLN A 31 -1.35 -3.35 -1.41
CA GLN A 31 -0.31 -4.30 -1.01
C GLN A 31 0.06 -5.26 -2.15
N LEU A 32 -0.94 -5.82 -2.84
CA LEU A 32 -0.72 -6.74 -3.94
C LEU A 32 -0.06 -6.07 -5.15
N LEU A 33 -0.39 -4.80 -5.43
CA LEU A 33 0.30 -4.03 -6.47
C LEU A 33 1.80 -3.88 -6.15
N SER A 34 2.14 -3.54 -4.90
CA SER A 34 3.55 -3.48 -4.48
C SER A 34 4.26 -4.81 -4.68
N ILE A 35 3.64 -5.92 -4.26
CA ILE A 35 4.22 -7.26 -4.39
C ILE A 35 4.38 -7.67 -5.86
N ALA A 36 3.39 -7.37 -6.71
CA ALA A 36 3.46 -7.64 -8.14
C ALA A 36 4.62 -6.92 -8.82
N HIS A 37 4.99 -5.74 -8.32
CA HIS A 37 6.17 -4.99 -8.74
C HIS A 37 7.50 -5.44 -8.09
N GLY A 38 7.49 -6.50 -7.29
CA GLY A 38 8.70 -7.06 -6.67
C GLY A 38 9.07 -6.45 -5.31
N PHE A 39 8.16 -5.69 -4.69
CA PHE A 39 8.39 -5.05 -3.39
C PHE A 39 7.50 -5.74 -2.33
N PRO A 40 8.02 -6.76 -1.63
CA PRO A 40 7.24 -7.53 -0.67
C PRO A 40 6.83 -6.68 0.54
N THR A 41 5.58 -6.86 0.98
CA THR A 41 5.07 -6.19 2.18
C THR A 41 5.71 -6.74 3.46
N TYR A 42 5.69 -5.94 4.52
CA TYR A 42 6.10 -6.35 5.86
C TYR A 42 4.95 -6.23 6.86
N LYS A 43 5.00 -7.04 7.92
CA LYS A 43 4.00 -7.04 8.98
C LYS A 43 4.29 -5.93 10.00
N LEU A 44 3.27 -5.14 10.34
CA LEU A 44 3.33 -4.13 11.39
C LEU A 44 3.26 -4.79 12.77
N LYS A 45 3.83 -4.14 13.80
CA LYS A 45 3.82 -4.65 15.18
C LYS A 45 2.40 -4.77 15.74
N PHE A 46 1.56 -3.77 15.50
CA PHE A 46 0.17 -3.71 15.99
C PHE A 46 -0.87 -3.44 14.89
N GLY A 47 -0.44 -3.13 13.66
CA GLY A 47 -1.32 -2.73 12.56
C GLY A 47 -1.94 -1.35 12.76
N HIS A 48 -2.75 -0.93 11.79
CA HIS A 48 -3.60 0.27 11.85
C HIS A 48 -5.06 -0.15 11.78
N GLN A 49 -5.80 0.13 12.85
CA GLN A 49 -7.21 -0.25 13.02
C GLN A 49 -7.94 0.89 13.71
N GLY A 50 -8.59 1.75 12.92
CA GLY A 50 -9.29 2.93 13.45
C GLY A 50 -9.72 3.91 12.37
N SER A 51 -10.63 4.80 12.73
CA SER A 51 -11.22 5.81 11.83
C SER A 51 -10.69 7.23 12.07
N ASN A 52 -9.54 7.35 12.73
CA ASN A 52 -8.93 8.61 13.13
C ASN A 52 -7.46 8.75 12.67
N HIS A 53 -7.04 7.96 11.67
CA HIS A 53 -5.65 7.97 11.21
C HIS A 53 -5.39 9.19 10.30
N PRO A 54 -4.46 10.09 10.68
CA PRO A 54 -4.10 11.25 9.89
C PRO A 54 -3.13 10.88 8.77
N ILE A 55 -3.60 10.96 7.53
CA ILE A 55 -2.80 10.69 6.34
C ILE A 55 -2.48 12.02 5.66
N LYS A 56 -1.20 12.30 5.45
CA LYS A 56 -0.74 13.50 4.74
C LYS A 56 -0.55 13.17 3.26
N ASN A 57 -1.22 13.93 2.41
CA ASN A 57 -0.91 14.00 0.99
C ASN A 57 0.40 14.80 0.81
N LEU A 58 1.42 14.17 0.23
CA LEU A 58 2.74 14.78 0.11
C LEU A 58 2.83 15.85 -0.98
N GLN A 59 1.94 15.81 -1.98
CA GLN A 59 1.91 16.78 -3.06
C GLN A 59 1.22 18.07 -2.61
N SER A 60 0.06 17.99 -1.98
CA SER A 60 -0.71 19.18 -1.56
C SER A 60 -0.37 19.66 -0.15
N GLY A 61 0.22 18.80 0.69
CA GLY A 61 0.44 19.06 2.11
C GLY A 61 -0.81 18.91 2.97
N ALA A 62 -1.98 18.65 2.38
CA ALA A 62 -3.24 18.45 3.10
C ALA A 62 -3.21 17.19 3.96
N VAL A 63 -3.97 17.20 5.05
CA VAL A 63 -4.13 16.06 5.97
C VAL A 63 -5.57 15.60 5.94
N GLU A 64 -5.77 14.31 5.76
CA GLU A 64 -7.06 13.64 5.69
C GLU A 64 -7.19 12.67 6.88
N ILE A 65 -8.37 12.66 7.50
CA ILE A 65 -8.70 11.66 8.52
C ILE A 65 -9.30 10.45 7.81
N THR A 66 -8.67 9.29 7.96
CA THR A 66 -9.01 8.08 7.20
C THR A 66 -9.37 6.92 8.09
N ALA A 67 -10.19 6.00 7.55
CA ALA A 67 -10.39 4.68 8.11
C ALA A 67 -9.30 3.73 7.63
N GLN A 68 -8.59 3.13 8.59
CA GLN A 68 -7.52 2.16 8.35
C GLN A 68 -7.86 0.83 9.03
N ASN A 69 -7.61 -0.27 8.32
CA ASN A 69 -7.76 -1.62 8.85
C ASN A 69 -6.79 -2.57 8.14
N HIS A 70 -5.50 -2.45 8.46
CA HIS A 70 -4.45 -3.28 7.84
C HIS A 70 -3.31 -3.61 8.81
N ASN A 71 -2.77 -4.82 8.68
CA ASN A 71 -1.65 -5.31 9.49
C ASN A 71 -0.33 -5.40 8.72
N TYR A 72 -0.37 -5.10 7.42
CA TYR A 72 0.78 -5.18 6.51
C TYR A 72 0.97 -3.85 5.81
N CYS A 73 2.22 -3.50 5.52
CA CYS A 73 2.57 -2.24 4.89
C CYS A 73 3.53 -2.46 3.71
N VAL A 74 3.46 -1.55 2.74
CA VAL A 74 4.36 -1.49 1.59
C VAL A 74 5.70 -0.90 2.05
N PRO A 75 6.84 -1.46 1.62
CA PRO A 75 8.16 -0.95 2.02
C PRO A 75 8.48 0.39 1.35
N GLU A 76 9.22 1.26 2.04
CA GLU A 76 9.72 2.54 1.49
C GLU A 76 10.56 2.37 0.21
N SER A 77 11.19 1.20 0.03
CA SER A 77 11.98 0.88 -1.17
C SER A 77 11.17 0.92 -2.47
N ILE A 78 9.83 0.85 -2.42
CA ILE A 78 8.95 1.04 -3.58
C ILE A 78 9.20 2.38 -4.30
N ALA A 79 9.76 3.37 -3.59
CA ALA A 79 10.14 4.67 -4.13
C ALA A 79 11.14 4.59 -5.30
N GLN A 80 11.80 3.43 -5.50
CA GLN A 80 12.67 3.17 -6.64
C GLN A 80 11.92 3.14 -7.98
N ILE A 81 10.63 2.81 -7.97
CA ILE A 81 9.81 2.67 -9.19
C ILE A 81 8.50 3.47 -9.16
N ALA A 82 8.09 3.96 -8.00
CA ALA A 82 6.81 4.63 -7.81
C ALA A 82 6.97 5.91 -6.98
N THR A 83 6.06 6.85 -7.17
CA THR A 83 5.99 8.06 -6.34
C THR A 83 5.18 7.78 -5.09
N ILE A 84 5.74 8.05 -3.91
CA ILE A 84 4.98 8.00 -2.65
C ILE A 84 4.06 9.23 -2.60
N THR A 85 2.75 9.00 -2.57
CA THR A 85 1.75 10.09 -2.60
C THR A 85 1.21 10.45 -1.22
N HIS A 86 1.14 9.48 -0.30
CA HIS A 86 0.52 9.63 1.02
C HIS A 86 1.37 8.99 2.11
N ARG A 87 1.42 9.60 3.31
CA ARG A 87 2.08 9.04 4.49
C ARG A 87 1.19 9.13 5.73
N ASN A 88 1.18 8.08 6.53
CA ASN A 88 0.57 8.08 7.85
C ASN A 88 1.43 8.91 8.82
N LEU A 89 0.85 9.94 9.45
CA LEU A 89 1.58 10.80 10.39
C LEU A 89 1.83 10.12 11.74
N PHE A 90 1.11 9.05 12.09
CA PHE A 90 1.38 8.30 13.33
C PHE A 90 2.68 7.50 13.29
N ASP A 91 3.19 7.19 12.10
CA ASP A 91 4.38 6.36 11.92
C ASP A 91 5.67 7.16 11.73
N ILE A 92 5.56 8.50 11.65
CA ILE A 92 6.72 9.39 11.51
C ILE A 92 7.41 9.50 12.86
N ARG A 93 8.54 8.81 13.00
CA ARG A 93 9.55 9.06 14.04
C ARG A 93 10.72 9.82 13.45
#